data_AF-V7PIR9-F1
#
_entry.id   AF-V7PIR9-F1
#
_cell.length_a   1.000
_cell.length_b   1.000
_cell.length_c   1.000
_cell.angle_alpha   90.00
_cell.angle_beta   90.00
_cell.angle_gamma   90.00
#
_symmetry.space_group_name_H-M   'P 1'
#
loop_
_entity.id
_entity.type
_entity.pdbx_description
1 polymer ?
#
loop_
_entity_poly.entity_id
_entity_poly.type
_entity_poly.pdbx_seq_one_letter_code
_entity_poly.pdbx_strand_id
1 'polypeptide(L)'
;MSYANNFQRVLYASRFMRVFGKFKRAQLREKPQRKIGPFSNPVKRLVRLKEKERLFCELGMPRIIPRAKVGYNEKILEIIKPPNVRKEILDRRLEFLLSNESVYQQMYNKMYNGITPYQCELYMWERQMRDLRKIYRAQYLHKLSEITNEERIKQLKLLLQTKEDKKKRREIIRNRILEDKKRKAILKDRLSLEKKLTQSILFRRQSNIKKKNIYWLAKLQKKSLYINSEDFKKKIYQTDTGNNNSNSTNATVSSDINYCDDENPLFNRNISTSDLYKDLGYDVKDKNNNNDKIYKGDNIYKTLLEESFNFLEEDEDQFEQNNSDDNQGDIPHKQRAHILYSSFSNDEKIKLLDDKIAILSKIIEEKSYSKGVDNNNIMFYIQLKDKLEASKQAFLEKKYLKDKEKSN
;
A
#
# COMPACT_ATOMS: atom_id res chain seq x y z
N MET A 1 21.28 -11.96 -27.09
CA MET A 1 20.78 -13.34 -26.90
C MET A 1 21.77 -14.45 -27.34
N SER A 2 23.08 -14.19 -27.52
CA SER A 2 24.03 -15.19 -28.06
C SER A 2 25.11 -15.68 -27.05
N TYR A 3 25.38 -14.95 -25.97
CA TYR A 3 26.46 -15.30 -25.03
C TYR A 3 26.15 -16.46 -24.07
N ALA A 4 24.91 -16.55 -23.58
CA ALA A 4 24.49 -17.63 -22.70
C ALA A 4 24.60 -18.98 -23.43
N ASN A 5 24.07 -19.06 -24.65
CA ASN A 5 24.03 -20.29 -25.44
C ASN A 5 25.43 -20.85 -25.77
N ASN A 6 26.42 -20.01 -26.03
CA ASN A 6 27.77 -20.47 -26.41
C ASN A 6 28.60 -20.90 -25.20
N PHE A 7 28.55 -20.18 -24.09
CA PHE A 7 29.23 -20.60 -22.85
C PHE A 7 28.58 -21.86 -22.27
N GLN A 8 27.25 -21.98 -22.33
CA GLN A 8 26.56 -23.20 -21.96
C GLN A 8 26.88 -24.35 -22.91
N ARG A 9 27.02 -24.14 -24.22
CA ARG A 9 27.48 -25.19 -25.16
C ARG A 9 28.91 -25.66 -24.86
N VAL A 10 29.84 -24.76 -24.57
CA VAL A 10 31.22 -25.11 -24.20
C VAL A 10 31.26 -25.82 -22.85
N LEU A 11 30.51 -25.35 -21.84
CA LEU A 11 30.36 -26.04 -20.56
C LEU A 11 29.71 -27.43 -20.72
N TYR A 12 28.70 -27.54 -21.57
CA TYR A 12 28.00 -28.79 -21.84
C TYR A 12 28.90 -29.77 -22.60
N ALA A 13 29.64 -29.30 -23.60
CA ALA A 13 30.65 -30.08 -24.32
C ALA A 13 31.77 -30.54 -23.38
N SER A 14 32.30 -29.65 -22.52
CA SER A 14 33.37 -29.97 -21.55
C SER A 14 33.01 -31.10 -20.58
N ARG A 15 31.72 -31.28 -20.26
CA ARG A 15 31.24 -32.42 -19.44
C ARG A 15 31.44 -33.78 -20.11
N PHE A 16 31.52 -33.84 -21.45
CA PHE A 16 31.81 -35.06 -22.19
C PHE A 16 33.31 -35.30 -22.42
N MET A 17 34.14 -34.28 -22.22
CA MET A 17 35.60 -34.32 -22.41
C MET A 17 36.34 -34.61 -21.10
N ARG A 18 35.71 -34.41 -19.94
CA ARG A 18 36.34 -34.65 -18.65
C ARG A 18 36.52 -36.15 -18.40
N VAL A 19 37.77 -36.59 -18.27
CA VAL A 19 38.12 -37.98 -17.88
C VAL A 19 37.30 -38.39 -16.66
N PHE A 20 36.64 -39.55 -16.74
CA PHE A 20 35.80 -40.05 -15.66
C PHE A 20 36.58 -40.08 -14.34
N GLY A 21 36.05 -39.44 -13.29
CA GLY A 21 36.66 -39.46 -11.95
C GLY A 21 36.75 -40.87 -11.35
N LYS A 22 37.48 -41.05 -10.25
CA LYS A 22 37.75 -42.36 -9.60
C LYS A 22 36.48 -43.22 -9.43
N PHE A 23 35.41 -42.64 -8.88
CA PHE A 23 34.14 -43.34 -8.69
C PHE A 23 33.41 -43.71 -9.99
N LYS A 24 33.47 -42.84 -11.00
CA LYS A 24 32.89 -43.14 -12.32
C LYS A 24 33.68 -44.22 -13.06
N ARG A 25 35.01 -44.27 -12.87
CA ARG A 25 35.87 -45.36 -13.38
C ARG A 25 35.55 -46.70 -12.71
N ALA A 26 35.27 -46.72 -11.42
CA ALA A 26 34.80 -47.93 -10.73
C ALA A 26 33.45 -48.42 -11.29
N GLN A 27 32.48 -47.52 -11.46
CA GLN A 27 31.18 -47.85 -12.08
C GLN A 27 31.29 -48.36 -13.52
N LEU A 28 32.27 -47.86 -14.30
CA LEU A 28 32.55 -48.34 -15.66
C LEU A 28 33.16 -49.73 -15.69
N ARG A 29 33.88 -50.15 -14.63
CA ARG A 29 34.41 -51.51 -14.51
C ARG A 29 33.30 -52.52 -14.20
N GLU A 30 32.33 -52.12 -13.39
CA GLU A 30 31.22 -52.98 -12.99
C GLU A 30 30.13 -53.07 -14.07
N LYS A 31 29.65 -51.93 -14.59
CA LYS A 31 28.54 -51.87 -15.55
C LYS A 31 28.78 -50.78 -16.62
N PRO A 32 29.67 -51.04 -17.60
CA PRO A 32 30.06 -50.05 -18.61
C PRO A 32 28.86 -49.54 -19.43
N GLN A 33 27.88 -50.40 -19.70
CA GLN A 33 26.71 -50.11 -20.51
C GLN A 33 25.81 -48.99 -19.97
N ARG A 34 25.82 -48.72 -18.65
CA ARG A 34 24.98 -47.67 -18.04
C ARG A 34 25.42 -46.24 -18.40
N LYS A 35 26.69 -46.04 -18.75
CA LYS A 35 27.24 -44.73 -19.14
C LYS A 35 27.59 -44.66 -20.62
N ILE A 36 27.95 -45.80 -21.20
CA ILE A 36 28.42 -45.94 -22.58
C ILE A 36 27.25 -46.41 -23.48
N GLY A 37 26.07 -46.70 -22.92
CA GLY A 37 24.88 -47.09 -23.69
C GLY A 37 24.99 -48.54 -24.21
N PRO A 38 23.87 -49.24 -24.35
CA PRO A 38 23.79 -50.71 -24.36
C PRO A 38 24.54 -51.43 -25.50
N PHE A 39 24.78 -50.76 -26.63
CA PHE A 39 25.29 -51.40 -27.85
C PHE A 39 26.70 -50.97 -28.26
N SER A 40 27.40 -50.18 -27.42
CA SER A 40 28.70 -49.66 -27.83
C SER A 40 29.85 -50.22 -27.00
N ASN A 41 30.91 -50.65 -27.69
CA ASN A 41 32.13 -51.12 -27.04
C ASN A 41 32.78 -49.97 -26.24
N PRO A 42 33.05 -50.18 -24.94
CA PRO A 42 33.52 -49.12 -24.05
C PRO A 42 34.86 -48.53 -24.48
N VAL A 43 35.78 -49.35 -24.98
CA VAL A 43 37.10 -48.91 -25.44
C VAL A 43 36.96 -48.06 -26.70
N LYS A 44 36.21 -48.53 -27.70
CA LYS A 44 35.99 -47.78 -28.96
C LYS A 44 35.32 -46.43 -28.71
N ARG A 45 34.38 -46.36 -27.76
CA ARG A 45 33.72 -45.09 -27.41
C ARG A 45 34.67 -44.11 -26.72
N LEU A 46 35.54 -44.59 -25.82
CA LEU A 46 36.55 -43.75 -25.17
C LEU A 46 37.57 -43.20 -26.17
N VAL A 47 38.02 -44.03 -27.12
CA VAL A 47 38.91 -43.58 -28.22
C VAL A 47 38.24 -42.50 -29.05
N ARG A 48 36.98 -42.69 -29.46
CA ARG A 48 36.22 -41.65 -30.20
C ARG A 48 36.04 -40.36 -29.39
N LEU A 49 35.86 -40.44 -28.07
CA LEU A 49 35.77 -39.25 -27.23
C LEU A 49 37.10 -38.49 -27.20
N LYS A 50 38.23 -39.21 -27.12
CA LYS A 50 39.58 -38.63 -27.16
C LYS A 50 39.94 -38.03 -28.53
N GLU A 51 39.49 -38.64 -29.62
CA GLU A 51 39.64 -38.08 -30.98
C GLU A 51 38.78 -36.83 -31.16
N LYS A 52 37.53 -36.83 -30.67
CA LYS A 52 36.69 -35.63 -30.65
C LYS A 52 37.32 -34.51 -29.83
N GLU A 53 38.06 -34.84 -28.77
CA GLU A 53 38.83 -33.89 -27.97
C GLU A 53 39.96 -33.27 -28.76
N ARG A 54 40.76 -34.10 -29.41
CA ARG A 54 41.82 -33.61 -30.31
C ARG A 54 41.27 -32.68 -31.40
N LEU A 55 40.21 -33.10 -32.10
CA LEU A 55 39.56 -32.28 -33.14
C LEU A 55 38.99 -30.98 -32.59
N PHE A 56 38.45 -30.99 -31.37
CA PHE A 56 37.93 -29.78 -30.73
C PHE A 56 39.03 -28.82 -30.29
N CYS A 57 40.20 -29.33 -29.89
CA CYS A 57 41.38 -28.50 -29.59
C CYS A 57 41.99 -27.88 -30.87
N GLU A 58 41.88 -28.55 -32.01
CA GLU A 58 42.30 -28.02 -33.32
C GLU A 58 41.37 -26.92 -33.85
N LEU A 59 40.09 -26.92 -33.42
CA LEU A 59 39.18 -25.79 -33.66
C LEU A 59 39.59 -24.60 -32.80
N GLY A 60 40.27 -23.62 -33.42
CA GLY A 60 40.60 -22.36 -32.76
C GLY A 60 39.38 -21.69 -32.13
N MET A 61 39.55 -21.08 -30.96
CA MET A 61 38.46 -20.38 -30.29
C MET A 61 37.87 -19.31 -31.22
N PRO A 62 36.53 -19.22 -31.37
CA PRO A 62 35.93 -18.14 -32.15
C PRO A 62 36.37 -16.80 -31.57
N ARG A 63 36.79 -15.86 -32.43
CA ARG A 63 37.23 -14.53 -31.99
C ARG A 63 36.15 -13.89 -31.10
N ILE A 64 36.48 -13.70 -29.83
CA ILE A 64 35.58 -13.07 -28.86
C ILE A 64 35.65 -11.56 -29.10
N ILE A 65 34.67 -11.01 -29.82
CA ILE A 65 34.51 -9.56 -29.94
C ILE A 65 33.77 -9.09 -28.68
N PRO A 66 34.41 -8.35 -27.75
CA PRO A 66 33.72 -7.81 -26.59
C PRO A 66 32.60 -6.88 -27.07
N ARG A 67 31.35 -7.24 -26.79
CA ARG A 67 30.21 -6.33 -26.99
C ARG A 67 29.95 -5.59 -25.70
N ALA A 68 29.70 -4.29 -25.80
CA ALA A 68 29.25 -3.49 -24.67
C ALA A 68 28.02 -4.15 -24.03
N LYS A 69 27.99 -4.20 -22.69
CA LYS A 69 26.82 -4.67 -21.95
C LYS A 69 25.65 -3.77 -22.34
N VAL A 70 24.61 -4.35 -22.95
CA VAL A 70 23.38 -3.62 -23.24
C VAL A 70 22.78 -3.21 -21.90
N GLY A 71 22.75 -1.91 -21.61
CA GLY A 71 22.10 -1.40 -20.41
C GLY A 71 20.66 -1.88 -20.33
N TYR A 72 20.13 -2.09 -19.12
CA TYR A 72 18.74 -2.50 -18.87
C TYR A 72 17.70 -1.42 -19.22
N ASN A 73 18.08 -0.42 -20.02
CA ASN A 73 17.15 0.61 -20.46
C ASN A 73 16.10 -0.06 -21.35
N GLU A 74 14.83 0.26 -21.07
CA GLU A 74 13.68 -0.21 -21.85
C GLU A 74 13.99 0.04 -23.34
N LYS A 75 13.89 -1.01 -24.16
CA LYS A 75 14.29 -1.01 -25.58
C LYS A 75 13.38 -0.09 -26.39
N ILE A 76 13.61 1.20 -26.26
CA ILE A 76 13.02 2.22 -27.11
C ILE A 76 13.84 2.24 -28.40
N LEU A 77 13.16 2.38 -29.53
CA LEU A 77 13.84 2.54 -30.82
C LEU A 77 14.86 3.68 -30.77
N GLU A 78 16.05 3.43 -31.30
CA GLU A 78 17.09 4.43 -31.44
C GLU A 78 16.71 5.45 -32.53
N ILE A 79 17.06 6.71 -32.30
CA ILE A 79 16.77 7.79 -33.25
C ILE A 79 17.69 7.65 -34.45
N ILE A 80 17.10 7.47 -35.62
CA ILE A 80 17.83 7.54 -36.88
C ILE A 80 17.94 9.01 -37.29
N LYS A 81 19.17 9.52 -37.37
CA LYS A 81 19.41 10.90 -37.81
C LYS A 81 19.33 10.99 -39.33
N PRO A 82 18.41 11.79 -39.89
CA PRO A 82 18.40 12.02 -41.33
C PRO A 82 19.59 12.90 -41.76
N PRO A 83 19.96 12.89 -43.05
CA PRO A 83 20.94 13.85 -43.58
C PRO A 83 20.44 15.30 -43.41
N ASN A 84 21.37 16.25 -43.30
CA ASN A 84 21.05 17.66 -43.04
C ASN A 84 20.35 18.40 -44.20
N VAL A 85 20.18 17.74 -45.35
CA VAL A 85 19.57 18.32 -46.55
C VAL A 85 18.05 18.29 -46.38
N ARG A 86 17.35 19.38 -46.75
CA ARG A 86 15.87 19.41 -46.71
C ARG A 86 15.28 18.55 -47.82
N LYS A 87 14.10 17.95 -47.57
CA LYS A 87 13.37 17.13 -48.54
C LYS A 87 13.09 17.86 -49.85
N GLU A 88 12.59 19.10 -49.76
CA GLU A 88 12.30 19.96 -50.92
C GLU A 88 13.52 20.16 -51.82
N ILE A 89 14.72 20.27 -51.24
CA ILE A 89 15.97 20.43 -51.99
C ILE A 89 16.33 19.13 -52.70
N LEU A 90 16.13 17.98 -52.03
CA LEU A 90 16.33 16.66 -52.64
C LEU A 90 15.36 16.43 -53.80
N ASP A 91 14.11 16.84 -53.65
CA ASP A 91 13.08 16.69 -54.68
C ASP A 91 13.35 17.59 -55.89
N ARG A 92 13.69 18.87 -55.67
CA ARG A 92 14.14 19.77 -56.75
C ARG A 92 15.40 19.26 -57.44
N ARG A 93 16.34 18.68 -56.68
CA ARG A 93 17.56 18.10 -57.25
C ARG A 93 17.28 16.84 -58.04
N LEU A 94 16.34 16.02 -57.59
CA LEU A 94 15.87 14.84 -58.31
C LEU A 94 15.19 15.24 -59.62
N GLU A 95 14.28 16.21 -59.56
CA GLU A 95 13.60 16.78 -60.73
C GLU A 95 14.61 17.32 -61.74
N PHE A 96 15.60 18.10 -61.29
CA PHE A 96 16.70 18.56 -62.14
C PHE A 96 17.49 17.41 -62.76
N LEU A 97 17.86 16.38 -62.00
CA LEU A 97 18.65 15.26 -62.54
C LEU A 97 17.88 14.39 -63.55
N LEU A 98 16.55 14.40 -63.47
CA LEU A 98 15.68 13.72 -64.43
C LEU A 98 15.31 14.61 -65.61
N SER A 99 15.56 15.92 -65.53
CA SER A 99 15.24 16.87 -66.59
C SER A 99 16.35 16.96 -67.65
N ASN A 100 15.98 17.52 -68.81
CA ASN A 100 16.88 17.72 -69.94
C ASN A 100 18.00 18.72 -69.62
N GLU A 101 17.79 19.63 -68.68
CA GLU A 101 18.81 20.58 -68.19
C GLU A 101 20.02 19.86 -67.60
N SER A 102 19.85 18.70 -66.96
CA SER A 102 20.98 17.92 -66.47
C SER A 102 21.87 17.39 -67.59
N VAL A 103 21.26 17.03 -68.72
CA VAL A 103 21.96 16.55 -69.92
C VAL A 103 22.73 17.70 -70.55
N TYR A 104 22.11 18.86 -70.70
CA TYR A 104 22.82 20.06 -71.19
C TYR A 104 23.98 20.46 -70.29
N GLN A 105 23.79 20.48 -68.96
CA GLN A 105 24.87 20.76 -68.01
C GLN A 105 26.03 19.76 -68.13
N GLN A 106 25.73 18.50 -68.48
CA GLN A 106 26.74 17.47 -68.71
C GLN A 106 27.53 17.72 -69.99
N MET A 107 26.86 18.10 -71.08
CA MET A 107 27.51 18.43 -72.35
C MET A 107 28.43 19.65 -72.23
N TYR A 108 28.11 20.62 -71.36
CA TYR A 108 28.96 21.80 -71.12
C TYR A 108 30.17 21.54 -70.22
N ASN A 109 30.29 20.39 -69.57
CA ASN A 109 31.46 20.09 -68.76
C ASN A 109 32.67 19.77 -69.65
N LYS A 110 33.82 20.36 -69.33
CA LYS A 110 35.07 20.12 -70.08
C LYS A 110 35.42 18.63 -70.06
N MET A 111 35.53 18.04 -71.26
CA MET A 111 36.06 16.69 -71.43
C MET A 111 37.57 16.69 -71.16
N TYR A 112 38.07 15.65 -70.52
CA TYR A 112 39.51 15.44 -70.38
C TYR A 112 40.09 14.95 -71.72
N ASN A 113 41.24 15.47 -72.10
CA ASN A 113 41.93 15.08 -73.33
C ASN A 113 42.32 13.59 -73.26
N GLY A 114 42.04 12.85 -74.34
CA GLY A 114 42.41 11.42 -74.46
C GLY A 114 41.34 10.40 -74.09
N ILE A 115 40.11 10.84 -73.76
CA ILE A 115 38.97 9.94 -73.51
C ILE A 115 38.14 9.78 -74.79
N THR A 116 37.71 8.55 -75.08
CA THR A 116 36.80 8.32 -76.22
C THR A 116 35.40 8.84 -75.94
N PRO A 117 34.63 9.29 -76.95
CA PRO A 117 33.26 9.77 -76.75
C PRO A 117 32.38 8.78 -75.95
N TYR A 118 32.48 7.49 -76.25
CA TYR A 118 31.76 6.42 -75.53
C TYR A 118 32.14 6.30 -74.06
N GLN A 119 33.43 6.44 -73.73
CA GLN A 119 33.89 6.44 -72.34
C GLN A 119 33.39 7.68 -71.58
N CYS A 120 33.32 8.83 -72.26
CA CYS A 120 32.75 10.04 -71.67
C CYS A 120 31.26 9.86 -71.36
N GLU A 121 30.46 9.32 -72.28
CA GLU A 121 29.04 9.01 -72.06
C GLU A 121 28.85 8.06 -70.87
N LEU A 122 29.66 6.99 -70.78
CA LEU A 122 29.59 6.04 -69.68
C LEU A 122 29.90 6.71 -68.33
N TYR A 123 30.95 7.52 -68.23
CA TYR A 123 31.29 8.20 -66.97
C TYR A 123 30.24 9.24 -66.57
N MET A 124 29.63 9.94 -67.53
CA MET A 124 28.55 10.89 -67.28
C MET A 124 27.32 10.15 -66.72
N TRP A 125 26.93 9.04 -67.36
CA TRP A 125 25.84 8.17 -66.89
C TRP A 125 26.10 7.59 -65.50
N GLU A 126 27.31 7.07 -65.24
CA GLU A 126 27.68 6.54 -63.93
C GLU A 126 27.63 7.61 -62.83
N ARG A 127 27.96 8.87 -63.16
CA ARG A 127 27.87 10.00 -62.24
C ARG A 127 26.42 10.35 -61.96
N GLN A 128 25.57 10.46 -62.98
CA GLN A 128 24.13 10.66 -62.82
C GLN A 128 23.51 9.57 -61.93
N MET A 129 23.80 8.30 -62.22
CA MET A 129 23.30 7.16 -61.45
C MET A 129 23.81 7.14 -60.00
N ARG A 130 25.06 7.56 -59.76
CA ARG A 130 25.58 7.74 -58.39
C ARG A 130 24.83 8.83 -57.63
N ASP A 131 24.55 9.97 -58.28
CA ASP A 131 23.87 11.08 -57.62
C ASP A 131 22.38 10.79 -57.40
N LEU A 132 21.69 10.13 -58.34
CA LEU A 132 20.33 9.62 -58.14
C LEU A 132 20.27 8.65 -56.95
N ARG A 133 21.19 7.67 -56.87
CA ARG A 133 21.24 6.74 -55.73
C ARG A 133 21.46 7.44 -54.39
N LYS A 134 22.30 8.49 -54.34
CA LYS A 134 22.51 9.28 -53.11
C LYS A 134 21.23 10.00 -52.69
N ILE A 135 20.49 10.58 -53.63
CA ILE A 135 19.23 11.29 -53.36
C ILE A 135 18.17 10.32 -52.85
N TYR A 136 17.96 9.18 -53.53
CA TYR A 136 17.01 8.17 -53.08
C TYR A 136 17.36 7.61 -51.70
N ARG A 137 18.66 7.38 -51.42
CA ARG A 137 19.12 6.97 -50.09
C ARG A 137 18.80 8.04 -49.04
N ALA A 138 19.00 9.32 -49.36
CA ALA A 138 18.68 10.41 -48.46
C ALA A 138 17.17 10.52 -48.20
N GLN A 139 16.35 10.50 -49.24
CA GLN A 139 14.88 10.48 -49.14
C GLN A 139 14.39 9.28 -48.31
N TYR A 140 14.96 8.10 -48.53
CA TYR A 140 14.68 6.90 -47.73
C TYR A 140 15.02 7.12 -46.25
N LEU A 141 16.20 7.67 -45.93
CA LEU A 141 16.60 7.95 -44.55
C LEU A 141 15.70 9.00 -43.88
N HIS A 142 15.22 10.00 -44.62
CA HIS A 142 14.21 10.93 -44.10
C HIS A 142 12.92 10.21 -43.74
N LYS A 143 12.36 9.43 -44.68
CA LYS A 143 11.12 8.66 -44.44
C LYS A 143 11.29 7.66 -43.29
N LEU A 144 12.45 7.01 -43.22
CA LEU A 144 12.77 6.08 -42.15
C LEU A 144 12.84 6.81 -40.80
N SER A 145 13.46 7.99 -40.75
CA SER A 145 13.52 8.79 -39.51
C SER A 145 12.14 9.19 -39.01
N GLU A 146 11.23 9.57 -39.90
CA GLU A 146 9.83 9.90 -39.58
C GLU A 146 9.09 8.71 -38.99
N ILE A 147 9.10 7.58 -39.69
CA ILE A 147 8.46 6.34 -39.22
C ILE A 147 9.05 5.91 -37.87
N THR A 148 10.38 5.99 -37.69
CA THR A 148 10.99 5.65 -36.41
C THR A 148 10.59 6.60 -35.28
N ASN A 149 10.40 7.88 -35.55
CA ASN A 149 9.95 8.86 -34.56
C ASN A 149 8.49 8.60 -34.15
N GLU A 150 7.62 8.31 -35.11
CA GLU A 150 6.22 7.94 -34.86
C GLU A 150 6.11 6.69 -33.99
N GLU A 151 6.82 5.61 -34.36
CA GLU A 151 6.82 4.37 -33.60
C GLU A 151 7.44 4.55 -32.21
N ARG A 152 8.46 5.40 -32.09
CA ARG A 152 9.06 5.75 -30.80
C ARG A 152 8.08 6.49 -29.89
N ILE A 153 7.30 7.44 -30.43
CA ILE A 153 6.27 8.14 -29.67
C ILE A 153 5.18 7.16 -29.19
N LYS A 154 4.75 6.22 -30.05
CA LYS A 154 3.80 5.16 -29.66
C LYS A 154 4.37 4.29 -28.53
N GLN A 155 5.63 3.87 -28.64
CA GLN A 155 6.31 3.10 -27.60
C GLN A 155 6.42 3.88 -26.28
N LEU A 156 6.76 5.16 -26.33
CA LEU A 156 6.83 6.02 -25.14
C LEU A 156 5.46 6.17 -24.48
N LYS A 157 4.39 6.38 -25.27
CA LYS A 157 3.02 6.47 -24.76
C LYS A 157 2.59 5.18 -24.07
N LEU A 158 2.85 4.03 -24.69
CA LEU A 158 2.56 2.72 -24.12
C LEU A 158 3.35 2.49 -22.83
N LEU A 159 4.62 2.87 -22.81
CA LEU A 159 5.49 2.74 -21.65
C LEU A 159 4.97 3.60 -20.47
N LEU A 160 4.61 4.85 -20.72
CA LEU A 160 3.99 5.72 -19.70
C LEU A 160 2.70 5.12 -19.15
N GLN A 161 1.80 4.66 -20.02
CA GLN A 161 0.56 4.00 -19.63
C GLN A 161 0.83 2.76 -18.76
N THR A 162 1.79 1.92 -19.14
CA THR A 162 2.13 0.74 -18.32
C THR A 162 2.73 1.09 -16.96
N LYS A 163 3.44 2.23 -16.84
CA LYS A 163 3.97 2.72 -15.57
C LYS A 163 2.85 3.22 -14.66
N GLU A 164 1.90 3.99 -15.23
CA GLU A 164 0.72 4.45 -14.51
C GLU A 164 -0.16 3.29 -14.04
N ASP A 165 -0.42 2.30 -14.90
CA ASP A 165 -1.20 1.11 -14.53
C ASP A 165 -0.52 0.31 -13.41
N LYS A 166 0.80 0.17 -13.45
CA LYS A 166 1.57 -0.45 -12.36
C LYS A 166 1.48 0.36 -11.06
N LYS A 167 1.49 1.69 -11.13
CA LYS A 167 1.32 2.57 -9.97
C LYS A 167 -0.07 2.40 -9.36
N LYS A 168 -1.13 2.50 -10.17
CA LYS A 168 -2.53 2.29 -9.74
C LYS A 168 -2.74 0.92 -9.10
N ARG A 169 -2.19 -0.15 -9.69
CA ARG A 169 -2.26 -1.51 -9.11
C ARG A 169 -1.60 -1.59 -7.73
N ARG A 170 -0.45 -0.93 -7.55
CA ARG A 170 0.24 -0.88 -6.25
C ARG A 170 -0.56 -0.10 -5.22
N GLU A 171 -1.16 1.02 -5.61
CA GLU A 171 -2.03 1.84 -4.74
C GLU A 171 -3.26 1.05 -4.29
N ILE A 172 -3.95 0.36 -5.22
CA ILE A 172 -5.10 -0.51 -4.89
C ILE A 172 -4.70 -1.58 -3.86
N ILE A 173 -3.56 -2.24 -4.07
CA ILE A 173 -3.05 -3.26 -3.13
C ILE A 173 -2.75 -2.63 -1.76
N ARG A 174 -2.13 -1.44 -1.74
CA ARG A 174 -1.78 -0.74 -0.50
C ARG A 174 -3.03 -0.32 0.27
N ASN A 175 -4.03 0.23 -0.42
CA ASN A 175 -5.30 0.64 0.17
C ASN A 175 -6.04 -0.56 0.77
N ARG A 176 -6.10 -1.69 0.04
CA ARG A 176 -6.66 -2.94 0.56
C ARG A 176 -5.97 -3.39 1.86
N ILE A 177 -4.64 -3.34 1.91
CA ILE A 177 -3.88 -3.72 3.11
C ILE A 177 -4.19 -2.77 4.29
N LEU A 178 -4.33 -1.46 4.02
CA LEU A 178 -4.68 -0.48 5.06
C LEU A 178 -6.10 -0.68 5.57
N GLU A 179 -7.07 -0.93 4.69
CA GLU A 179 -8.44 -1.27 5.06
C GLU A 179 -8.51 -2.54 5.89
N ASP A 180 -7.79 -3.60 5.51
CA ASP A 180 -7.74 -4.85 6.27
C ASP A 180 -7.12 -4.65 7.66
N LYS A 181 -6.10 -3.78 7.78
CA LYS A 181 -5.52 -3.40 9.08
C LYS A 181 -6.53 -2.62 9.94
N LYS A 182 -7.24 -1.66 9.35
CA LYS A 182 -8.31 -0.90 10.04
C LYS A 182 -9.41 -1.85 10.54
N ARG A 183 -9.89 -2.76 9.69
CA ARG A 183 -10.90 -3.77 10.05
C ARG A 183 -10.43 -4.66 11.20
N LYS A 184 -9.19 -5.15 11.16
CA LYS A 184 -8.61 -5.96 12.25
C LYS A 184 -8.51 -5.18 13.56
N ALA A 185 -8.14 -3.90 13.52
CA ALA A 185 -8.09 -3.06 14.71
C ALA A 185 -9.49 -2.86 15.31
N ILE A 186 -10.48 -2.49 14.49
CA ILE A 186 -11.88 -2.33 14.92
C ILE A 186 -12.42 -3.63 15.54
N LEU A 187 -12.15 -4.79 14.93
CA LEU A 187 -12.58 -6.07 15.48
C LEU A 187 -11.92 -6.38 16.84
N LYS A 188 -10.62 -6.09 16.99
CA LYS A 188 -9.91 -6.27 18.26
C LYS A 188 -10.51 -5.37 19.35
N ASP A 189 -10.82 -4.13 19.02
CA ASP A 189 -11.42 -3.17 19.95
C ASP A 189 -12.85 -3.57 20.33
N ARG A 190 -13.67 -4.00 19.36
CA ARG A 190 -15.00 -4.57 19.62
C ARG A 190 -14.95 -5.77 20.56
N LEU A 191 -14.06 -6.73 20.30
CA LEU A 191 -13.87 -7.90 21.18
C LEU A 191 -13.40 -7.50 22.58
N SER A 192 -12.56 -6.47 22.70
CA SER A 192 -12.11 -5.93 23.99
C SER A 192 -13.27 -5.29 24.76
N LEU A 193 -14.09 -4.49 24.09
CA LEU A 193 -15.29 -3.87 24.66
C LEU A 193 -16.31 -4.92 25.10
N GLU A 194 -16.57 -5.93 24.27
CA GLU A 194 -17.47 -7.04 24.60
C GLU A 194 -16.98 -7.82 25.83
N LYS A 195 -15.67 -8.08 25.95
CA LYS A 195 -15.10 -8.70 27.15
C LYS A 195 -15.31 -7.86 28.40
N LYS A 196 -15.04 -6.55 28.34
CA LYS A 196 -15.24 -5.62 29.46
C LYS A 196 -16.72 -5.54 29.86
N LEU A 197 -17.62 -5.47 28.88
CA LEU A 197 -19.06 -5.43 29.09
C LEU A 197 -19.57 -6.75 29.69
N THR A 198 -19.07 -7.89 29.20
CA THR A 198 -19.42 -9.20 29.77
C THR A 198 -18.95 -9.31 31.21
N GLN A 199 -17.72 -8.87 31.52
CA GLN A 199 -17.22 -8.83 32.90
C GLN A 199 -18.05 -7.91 33.79
N SER A 200 -18.44 -6.72 33.33
CA SER A 200 -19.27 -5.80 34.11
C SER A 200 -20.66 -6.38 34.40
N ILE A 201 -21.27 -7.07 33.43
CA ILE A 201 -22.53 -7.81 33.63
C ILE A 201 -22.34 -8.92 34.68
N LEU A 202 -21.25 -9.70 34.61
CA LEU A 202 -20.97 -10.76 35.57
C LEU A 202 -20.75 -10.22 36.99
N PHE A 203 -19.97 -9.14 37.15
CA PHE A 203 -19.78 -8.48 38.43
C PHE A 203 -21.08 -7.91 38.98
N ARG A 204 -21.94 -7.34 38.14
CA ARG A 204 -23.28 -6.88 38.55
C ARG A 204 -24.13 -8.04 39.05
N ARG A 205 -24.15 -9.18 38.35
CA ARG A 205 -24.86 -10.40 38.78
C ARG A 205 -24.35 -10.90 40.13
N GLN A 206 -23.02 -11.01 40.29
CA GLN A 206 -22.42 -11.46 41.55
C GLN A 206 -22.67 -10.47 42.70
N SER A 207 -22.61 -9.17 42.42
CA SER A 207 -22.94 -8.11 43.39
C SER A 207 -24.39 -8.19 43.85
N ASN A 208 -25.33 -8.40 42.92
CA ASN A 208 -26.74 -8.58 43.26
C ASN A 208 -26.98 -9.81 44.14
N ILE A 209 -26.29 -10.93 43.86
CA ILE A 209 -26.35 -12.14 44.71
C ILE A 209 -25.81 -11.83 46.11
N LYS A 210 -24.64 -11.17 46.21
CA LYS A 210 -24.07 -10.77 47.50
C LYS A 210 -25.00 -9.84 48.28
N LYS A 211 -25.59 -8.85 47.62
CA LYS A 211 -26.59 -7.95 48.22
C LYS A 211 -27.78 -8.74 48.75
N LYS A 212 -28.36 -9.64 47.96
CA LYS A 212 -29.46 -10.52 48.41
C LYS A 212 -29.08 -11.31 49.66
N ASN A 213 -27.89 -11.90 49.68
CA ASN A 213 -27.41 -12.66 50.85
C ASN A 213 -27.21 -11.77 52.08
N ILE A 214 -26.64 -10.57 51.91
CA ILE A 214 -26.49 -9.59 53.00
C ILE A 214 -27.86 -9.14 53.53
N TYR A 215 -28.81 -8.85 52.64
CA TYR A 215 -30.18 -8.51 53.03
C TYR A 215 -30.85 -9.66 53.78
N TRP A 216 -30.63 -10.90 53.34
CA TRP A 216 -31.14 -12.09 54.02
C TRP A 216 -30.50 -12.26 55.41
N LEU A 217 -29.18 -12.13 55.54
CA LEU A 217 -28.49 -12.15 56.83
C LEU A 217 -28.96 -11.03 57.75
N ALA A 218 -29.13 -9.80 57.24
CA ALA A 218 -29.66 -8.68 58.00
C ALA A 218 -31.12 -8.93 58.43
N LYS A 219 -31.94 -9.57 57.59
CA LYS A 219 -33.31 -9.97 57.95
C LYS A 219 -33.30 -11.04 59.05
N LEU A 220 -32.39 -12.01 58.98
CA LEU A 220 -32.18 -13.00 60.05
C LEU A 220 -31.72 -12.33 61.34
N GLN A 221 -30.74 -11.43 61.28
CA GLN A 221 -30.23 -10.72 62.45
C GLN A 221 -31.31 -9.83 63.09
N LYS A 222 -32.16 -9.18 62.30
CA LYS A 222 -33.32 -8.42 62.81
C LYS A 222 -34.39 -9.32 63.41
N LYS A 223 -34.60 -10.52 62.86
CA LYS A 223 -35.56 -11.50 63.37
C LYS A 223 -35.03 -12.29 64.57
N SER A 224 -33.71 -12.42 64.70
CA SER A 224 -33.06 -12.91 65.92
C SER A 224 -33.13 -11.81 66.97
N LEU A 225 -34.31 -11.66 67.59
CA LEU A 225 -34.59 -10.79 68.75
C LEU A 225 -33.87 -11.25 70.03
N TYR A 226 -32.77 -11.99 69.92
CA TYR A 226 -32.05 -12.58 71.04
C TYR A 226 -30.57 -12.45 70.78
N ILE A 227 -30.01 -11.36 71.32
CA ILE A 227 -28.56 -11.10 71.28
C ILE A 227 -27.86 -11.87 72.42
N ASN A 228 -28.59 -12.25 73.47
CA ASN A 228 -28.08 -13.02 74.61
C ASN A 228 -29.01 -14.18 75.00
N SER A 229 -28.42 -15.26 75.53
CA SER A 229 -29.13 -16.46 76.00
C SER A 229 -30.10 -16.20 77.17
N GLU A 230 -29.91 -15.09 77.90
CA GLU A 230 -30.73 -14.69 79.04
C GLU A 230 -32.09 -14.08 78.63
N ASP A 231 -32.16 -13.39 77.48
CA ASP A 231 -33.41 -12.80 76.98
C ASP A 231 -34.38 -13.86 76.45
N PHE A 232 -33.84 -14.99 75.96
CA PHE A 232 -34.62 -16.14 75.52
C PHE A 232 -35.34 -16.82 76.69
N LYS A 233 -34.67 -16.93 77.86
CA LYS A 233 -35.28 -17.48 79.08
C LYS A 233 -36.41 -16.59 79.60
N LYS A 234 -36.23 -15.27 79.66
CA LYS A 234 -37.24 -14.35 80.20
C LYS A 234 -38.58 -14.40 79.47
N LYS A 235 -38.60 -14.63 78.16
CA LYS A 235 -39.84 -14.70 77.38
C LYS A 235 -40.55 -16.05 77.48
N ILE A 236 -39.82 -17.16 77.54
CA ILE A 236 -40.41 -18.48 77.81
C ILE A 236 -41.14 -18.50 79.16
N TYR A 237 -40.55 -17.89 80.19
CA TYR A 237 -41.19 -17.79 81.50
C TYR A 237 -42.37 -16.81 81.55
N GLN A 238 -42.53 -15.90 80.58
CA GLN A 238 -43.68 -14.97 80.51
C GLN A 238 -44.85 -15.54 79.73
N THR A 239 -44.62 -16.40 78.73
CA THR A 239 -45.70 -17.05 77.96
C THR A 239 -46.39 -18.17 78.73
N ASP A 240 -45.74 -18.77 79.74
CA ASP A 240 -46.29 -19.85 80.54
C ASP A 240 -47.09 -19.38 81.78
N THR A 241 -47.14 -18.07 82.08
CA THR A 241 -47.85 -17.49 83.25
C THR A 241 -48.93 -16.47 82.86
N GLY A 242 -49.66 -16.72 81.78
CA GLY A 242 -50.65 -15.78 81.27
C GLY A 242 -51.86 -16.43 80.59
N ASN A 243 -52.40 -17.51 81.15
CA ASN A 243 -53.64 -18.09 80.63
C ASN A 243 -54.50 -18.70 81.74
N ASN A 244 -55.15 -17.85 82.53
CA ASN A 244 -56.25 -18.22 83.43
C ASN A 244 -57.05 -16.95 83.77
N ASN A 245 -58.06 -16.63 82.96
CA ASN A 245 -59.36 -16.13 83.42
C ASN A 245 -60.31 -15.91 82.23
N SER A 246 -61.16 -16.90 82.01
CA SER A 246 -62.39 -16.81 81.23
C SER A 246 -63.50 -16.14 82.05
N ASN A 247 -64.21 -15.17 81.47
CA ASN A 247 -65.64 -14.89 81.64
C ASN A 247 -66.05 -13.83 80.58
N SER A 248 -66.70 -14.23 79.48
CA SER A 248 -68.16 -14.16 79.28
C SER A 248 -68.72 -12.73 79.29
N THR A 249 -69.10 -12.19 78.13
CA THR A 249 -70.53 -12.02 77.76
C THR A 249 -70.73 -11.35 76.37
N ASN A 250 -71.63 -11.98 75.61
CA ASN A 250 -72.59 -11.43 74.64
C ASN A 250 -72.18 -11.09 73.19
N ALA A 251 -72.91 -11.77 72.31
CA ALA A 251 -72.89 -11.75 70.87
C ALA A 251 -73.79 -10.67 70.28
N THR A 252 -73.41 -10.13 69.12
CA THR A 252 -74.32 -9.80 68.01
C THR A 252 -73.57 -9.88 66.69
N VAL A 253 -74.24 -10.44 65.69
CA VAL A 253 -73.76 -10.93 64.40
C VAL A 253 -73.76 -9.80 63.35
N SER A 254 -72.73 -9.69 62.50
CA SER A 254 -72.83 -9.71 61.01
C SER A 254 -71.68 -8.97 60.29
N SER A 255 -71.27 -9.57 59.16
CA SER A 255 -70.53 -9.06 57.99
C SER A 255 -69.02 -8.78 58.10
N ASP A 256 -68.26 -9.82 57.77
CA ASP A 256 -67.19 -9.84 56.76
C ASP A 256 -66.27 -8.62 56.66
N ILE A 257 -65.12 -8.69 57.34
CA ILE A 257 -63.75 -8.49 56.86
C ILE A 257 -62.81 -8.38 58.08
N ASN A 258 -61.65 -9.05 57.96
CA ASN A 258 -60.38 -8.83 58.68
C ASN A 258 -60.02 -9.60 59.96
N TYR A 259 -58.73 -9.97 59.97
CA TYR A 259 -57.82 -10.16 61.11
C TYR A 259 -58.07 -11.39 62.00
N CYS A 260 -57.44 -12.50 61.63
CA CYS A 260 -56.90 -13.42 62.64
C CYS A 260 -55.41 -13.09 62.81
N ASP A 261 -55.19 -12.29 63.83
CA ASP A 261 -53.97 -12.26 64.64
C ASP A 261 -53.73 -13.70 65.14
N ASP A 262 -52.74 -14.40 64.57
CA ASP A 262 -52.27 -15.67 65.10
C ASP A 262 -50.74 -15.58 65.22
N GLU A 263 -50.36 -14.97 66.34
CA GLU A 263 -49.05 -15.01 66.97
C GLU A 263 -48.58 -16.47 67.13
N ASN A 264 -47.88 -16.99 66.12
CA ASN A 264 -46.79 -17.99 66.16
C ASN A 264 -46.81 -18.94 64.93
N PRO A 265 -46.23 -18.55 63.78
CA PRO A 265 -46.12 -19.42 62.60
C PRO A 265 -45.02 -20.50 62.72
N LEU A 266 -44.42 -20.68 63.90
CA LEU A 266 -43.29 -21.59 64.12
C LEU A 266 -43.69 -23.06 64.35
N PHE A 267 -44.98 -23.38 64.50
CA PHE A 267 -45.46 -24.74 64.79
C PHE A 267 -46.61 -25.23 63.91
N ASN A 268 -46.83 -24.65 62.74
CA ASN A 268 -47.81 -25.20 61.81
C ASN A 268 -47.22 -26.42 61.08
N ARG A 269 -47.55 -27.63 61.53
CA ARG A 269 -46.94 -28.91 61.10
C ARG A 269 -47.34 -29.38 59.69
N ASN A 270 -48.21 -28.63 59.00
CA ASN A 270 -48.73 -28.97 57.67
C ASN A 270 -48.35 -27.92 56.62
N ILE A 271 -47.04 -27.64 56.46
CA ILE A 271 -46.56 -26.72 55.43
C ILE A 271 -46.00 -27.54 54.27
N SER A 272 -46.62 -27.40 53.09
CA SER A 272 -46.16 -28.02 51.85
C SER A 272 -44.77 -27.48 51.47
N THR A 273 -43.87 -28.35 51.01
CA THR A 273 -42.51 -27.96 50.62
C THR A 273 -42.51 -26.85 49.55
N SER A 274 -43.52 -26.84 48.68
CA SER A 274 -43.68 -25.83 47.62
C SER A 274 -43.97 -24.42 48.16
N ASP A 275 -44.68 -24.32 49.28
CA ASP A 275 -45.03 -23.04 49.90
C ASP A 275 -43.84 -22.45 50.67
N LEU A 276 -43.04 -23.32 51.31
CA LEU A 276 -41.74 -22.94 51.88
C LEU A 276 -40.79 -22.35 50.83
N TYR A 277 -40.73 -22.91 49.62
CA TYR A 277 -39.88 -22.37 48.55
C TYR A 277 -40.39 -21.00 48.02
N LYS A 278 -41.71 -20.78 48.00
CA LYS A 278 -42.33 -19.49 47.65
C LYS A 278 -42.01 -18.42 48.70
N ASP A 279 -42.14 -18.74 49.99
CA ASP A 279 -41.84 -17.82 51.10
C ASP A 279 -40.34 -17.49 51.25
N LEU A 280 -39.48 -18.39 50.79
CA LEU A 280 -38.03 -18.19 50.69
C LEU A 280 -37.61 -17.38 49.45
N GLY A 281 -38.56 -17.01 48.59
CA GLY A 281 -38.33 -16.14 47.43
C GLY A 281 -37.66 -16.83 46.25
N TYR A 282 -37.80 -18.15 46.13
CA TYR A 282 -37.45 -18.89 44.92
C TYR A 282 -38.66 -18.93 43.98
N ASP A 283 -38.46 -18.62 42.69
CA ASP A 283 -39.51 -18.75 41.67
C ASP A 283 -39.76 -20.25 41.41
N VAL A 284 -40.72 -20.82 42.15
CA VAL A 284 -41.25 -22.14 41.83
C VAL A 284 -42.19 -21.96 40.64
N LYS A 285 -41.80 -22.49 39.47
CA LYS A 285 -42.66 -22.49 38.29
C LYS A 285 -43.93 -23.28 38.61
N ASP A 286 -45.08 -22.63 38.60
CA ASP A 286 -46.36 -23.32 38.50
C ASP A 286 -46.30 -24.20 37.24
N LYS A 287 -46.57 -25.51 37.39
CA LYS A 287 -46.33 -26.52 36.35
C LYS A 287 -47.13 -26.34 35.04
N ASN A 288 -47.91 -25.26 34.89
CA ASN A 288 -48.92 -25.12 33.85
C ASN A 288 -48.78 -23.87 32.94
N ASN A 289 -47.59 -23.28 32.73
CA ASN A 289 -47.43 -22.23 31.72
C ASN A 289 -46.13 -22.38 30.90
N ASN A 290 -46.18 -23.26 29.90
CA ASN A 290 -45.26 -23.22 28.76
C ASN A 290 -45.89 -22.34 27.67
N ASN A 291 -45.45 -21.09 27.56
CA ASN A 291 -45.60 -20.26 26.36
C ASN A 291 -44.54 -19.16 26.39
N ASP A 292 -43.34 -19.47 25.89
CA ASP A 292 -42.29 -18.47 25.64
C ASP A 292 -42.74 -17.52 24.52
N LYS A 293 -43.15 -16.30 24.89
CA LYS A 293 -43.36 -15.20 23.95
C LYS A 293 -42.00 -14.57 23.61
N ILE A 294 -41.57 -14.72 22.36
CA ILE A 294 -40.47 -13.96 21.76
C ILE A 294 -40.91 -12.49 21.66
N TYR A 295 -40.38 -11.63 22.54
CA TYR A 295 -40.57 -10.18 22.43
C TYR A 295 -39.82 -9.64 21.19
N LYS A 296 -40.57 -9.21 20.16
CA LYS A 296 -40.06 -8.29 19.14
C LYS A 296 -39.85 -6.92 19.81
N GLY A 297 -38.61 -6.53 20.03
CA GLY A 297 -38.27 -5.18 20.49
C GLY A 297 -38.34 -4.18 19.34
N ASP A 298 -38.98 -3.03 19.59
CA ASP A 298 -39.10 -1.93 18.63
C ASP A 298 -37.72 -1.41 18.20
N ASN A 299 -37.52 -1.33 16.89
CA ASN A 299 -36.26 -0.96 16.21
C ASN A 299 -35.97 0.55 16.26
N ILE A 300 -36.12 1.18 17.44
CA ILE A 300 -35.80 2.59 17.66
C ILE A 300 -34.30 2.84 17.40
N TYR A 301 -33.45 1.84 17.67
CA TYR A 301 -32.02 1.92 17.41
C TYR A 301 -31.69 1.87 15.91
N LYS A 302 -32.48 1.20 15.08
CA LYS A 302 -32.23 1.13 13.63
C LYS A 302 -32.58 2.47 12.96
N THR A 303 -33.68 3.09 13.35
CA THR A 303 -34.10 4.40 12.86
C THR A 303 -33.15 5.52 13.30
N LEU A 304 -32.68 5.51 14.56
CA LEU A 304 -31.66 6.47 15.04
C LEU A 304 -30.31 6.30 14.33
N LEU A 305 -29.95 5.07 13.98
CA LEU A 305 -28.70 4.75 13.31
C LEU A 305 -28.77 5.15 11.82
N GLU A 306 -29.92 4.99 11.17
CA GLU A 306 -30.19 5.49 9.81
C GLU A 306 -30.23 7.04 9.76
N GLU A 307 -30.83 7.72 10.74
CA GLU A 307 -30.82 9.19 10.83
C GLU A 307 -29.42 9.76 11.13
N SER A 308 -28.59 9.05 11.91
CA SER A 308 -27.23 9.50 12.25
C SER A 308 -26.24 9.47 11.08
N PHE A 309 -26.52 8.68 10.04
CA PHE A 309 -25.70 8.66 8.82
C PHE A 309 -26.05 9.78 7.83
N ASN A 310 -27.22 10.43 7.98
CA ASN A 310 -27.63 11.53 7.10
C ASN A 310 -27.10 12.92 7.53
N PHE A 311 -26.42 13.02 8.68
CA PHE A 311 -26.06 14.30 9.31
C PHE A 311 -24.55 14.61 9.38
N LEU A 312 -23.66 13.76 8.83
CA LEU A 312 -22.23 14.05 8.78
C LEU A 312 -21.84 14.66 7.43
N GLU A 313 -21.50 15.96 7.45
CA GLU A 313 -20.84 16.68 6.36
C GLU A 313 -19.38 16.21 6.09
N GLU A 314 -18.93 15.13 6.76
CA GLU A 314 -17.55 14.61 6.67
C GLU A 314 -17.26 13.76 5.40
N ASP A 315 -18.26 13.58 4.51
CA ASP A 315 -18.10 12.90 3.21
C ASP A 315 -17.75 13.85 2.05
N GLU A 316 -17.48 15.14 2.30
CA GLU A 316 -16.78 15.97 1.31
C GLU A 316 -15.28 15.66 1.32
N ASP A 317 -14.75 15.22 0.18
CA ASP A 317 -13.34 14.88 -0.04
C ASP A 317 -12.40 16.02 0.36
N GLN A 318 -11.94 16.05 1.61
CA GLN A 318 -10.79 16.87 2.00
C GLN A 318 -9.51 16.22 1.47
N PHE A 319 -9.16 16.58 0.23
CA PHE A 319 -7.85 16.29 -0.36
C PHE A 319 -6.73 17.03 0.41
N GLU A 320 -6.20 16.41 1.47
CA GLU A 320 -4.86 16.76 1.92
C GLU A 320 -3.83 16.16 0.95
N GLN A 321 -3.33 17.01 0.05
CA GLN A 321 -2.20 16.75 -0.85
C GLN A 321 -0.91 16.52 -0.05
N ASN A 322 -0.73 15.31 0.46
CA ASN A 322 0.57 14.85 0.94
C ASN A 322 1.46 14.48 -0.27
N ASN A 323 2.14 15.49 -0.81
CA ASN A 323 3.25 15.31 -1.75
C ASN A 323 4.45 14.69 -1.03
N SER A 324 4.52 13.36 -0.99
CA SER A 324 5.75 12.62 -0.71
C SER A 324 6.03 11.61 -1.83
N ASP A 325 6.57 12.12 -2.93
CA ASP A 325 7.29 11.33 -3.93
C ASP A 325 8.68 10.95 -3.40
N ASP A 326 8.74 9.92 -2.56
CA ASP A 326 9.99 9.25 -2.18
C ASP A 326 10.38 8.25 -3.28
N ASN A 327 10.89 8.73 -4.42
CA ASN A 327 11.64 7.91 -5.40
C ASN A 327 12.32 8.75 -6.51
N GLN A 328 13.07 9.79 -6.12
CA GLN A 328 14.15 10.32 -6.95
C GLN A 328 15.38 10.42 -6.06
N GLY A 329 16.50 9.80 -6.47
CA GLY A 329 17.72 9.73 -5.67
C GLY A 329 18.17 11.09 -5.15
N ASP A 330 18.94 11.09 -4.07
CA ASP A 330 19.36 12.25 -3.27
C ASP A 330 19.90 13.43 -4.09
N ILE A 331 19.01 14.20 -4.70
CA ILE A 331 19.32 15.50 -5.29
C ILE A 331 19.39 16.45 -4.10
N PRO A 332 20.54 17.05 -3.79
CA PRO A 332 20.67 17.93 -2.63
C PRO A 332 19.64 19.06 -2.71
N HIS A 333 19.06 19.45 -1.57
CA HIS A 333 17.96 20.43 -1.50
C HIS A 333 18.23 21.72 -2.29
N LYS A 334 19.50 22.12 -2.39
CA LYS A 334 19.97 23.26 -3.20
C LYS A 334 19.74 23.07 -4.71
N GLN A 335 20.00 21.89 -5.25
CA GLN A 335 19.78 21.57 -6.67
C GLN A 335 18.29 21.44 -6.98
N ARG A 336 17.50 20.86 -6.07
CA ARG A 336 16.04 20.80 -6.20
C ARG A 336 15.42 22.20 -6.20
N ALA A 337 15.86 23.07 -5.30
CA ALA A 337 15.44 24.47 -5.27
C ALA A 337 15.87 25.23 -6.54
N HIS A 338 17.07 24.96 -7.06
CA HIS A 338 17.51 25.56 -8.32
C HIS A 338 16.61 25.13 -9.49
N ILE A 339 16.26 23.86 -9.62
CA ILE A 339 15.38 23.38 -10.69
C ILE A 339 13.98 24.00 -10.61
N LEU A 340 13.42 24.10 -9.40
CA LEU A 340 12.06 24.62 -9.20
C LEU A 340 11.98 26.15 -9.33
N TYR A 341 13.00 26.86 -8.87
CA TYR A 341 12.98 28.31 -8.77
C TYR A 341 13.88 29.02 -9.81
N SER A 342 14.60 28.31 -10.68
CA SER A 342 15.45 28.94 -11.71
C SER A 342 14.65 29.78 -12.70
N SER A 343 13.43 29.35 -13.03
CA SER A 343 12.58 29.99 -14.04
C SER A 343 11.89 31.25 -13.55
N PHE A 344 11.94 31.54 -12.25
CA PHE A 344 11.31 32.72 -11.66
C PHE A 344 12.22 33.95 -11.78
N SER A 345 11.63 35.09 -12.11
CA SER A 345 12.29 36.39 -12.06
C SER A 345 12.69 36.74 -10.62
N ASN A 346 13.69 37.61 -10.46
CA ASN A 346 14.15 38.04 -9.14
C ASN A 346 13.02 38.73 -8.34
N ASP A 347 12.15 39.47 -9.01
CA ASP A 347 11.03 40.16 -8.35
C ASP A 347 9.92 39.16 -7.97
N GLU A 348 9.71 38.10 -8.76
CA GLU A 348 8.78 37.01 -8.43
C GLU A 348 9.28 36.17 -7.24
N LYS A 349 10.60 35.96 -7.14
CA LYS A 349 11.22 35.31 -5.98
C LYS A 349 11.03 36.11 -4.70
N ILE A 350 11.11 37.44 -4.77
CA ILE A 350 10.82 38.31 -3.63
C ILE A 350 9.33 38.21 -3.25
N LYS A 351 8.42 38.30 -4.23
CA LYS A 351 6.97 38.13 -3.98
C LYS A 351 6.65 36.79 -3.33
N LEU A 352 7.26 35.69 -3.79
CA LEU A 352 7.10 34.37 -3.19
C LEU A 352 7.63 34.29 -1.74
N LEU A 353 8.70 35.03 -1.42
CA LEU A 353 9.17 35.13 -0.03
C LEU A 353 8.17 35.91 0.82
N ASP A 354 7.61 37.00 0.30
CA ASP A 354 6.61 37.81 1.00
C ASP A 354 5.31 37.05 1.26
N ASP A 355 4.82 36.30 0.28
CA ASP A 355 3.65 35.44 0.43
C ASP A 355 3.90 34.35 1.49
N LYS A 356 5.10 33.76 1.51
CA LYS A 356 5.46 32.75 2.53
C LYS A 356 5.59 33.35 3.93
N ILE A 357 6.15 34.56 4.07
CA ILE A 357 6.23 35.27 5.35
C ILE A 357 4.82 35.63 5.85
N ALA A 358 3.91 36.02 4.95
CA ALA A 358 2.52 36.31 5.27
C ALA A 358 1.76 35.05 5.74
N ILE A 359 1.94 33.93 5.04
CA ILE A 359 1.36 32.64 5.44
C ILE A 359 1.91 32.20 6.81
N LEU A 360 3.23 32.30 7.03
CA LEU A 360 3.83 31.94 8.32
C LEU A 360 3.36 32.86 9.46
N SER A 361 3.18 34.15 9.20
CA SER A 361 2.65 35.08 10.20
C SER A 361 1.21 34.73 10.58
N LYS A 362 0.36 34.39 9.61
CA LYS A 362 -1.00 33.90 9.88
C LYS A 362 -1.02 32.60 10.68
N ILE A 363 -0.16 31.64 10.33
CA ILE A 363 -0.03 30.37 11.06
C ILE A 363 0.46 30.61 12.49
N ILE A 364 1.41 31.53 12.69
CA ILE A 364 1.89 31.90 14.03
C ILE A 364 0.76 32.53 14.83
N GLU A 365 -0.03 33.43 14.24
CA GLU A 365 -1.20 34.04 14.88
C GLU A 365 -2.23 32.96 15.28
N GLU A 366 -2.69 32.14 14.34
CA GLU A 366 -3.65 31.04 14.59
C GLU A 366 -3.16 30.06 15.68
N LYS A 367 -1.87 29.71 15.64
CA LYS A 367 -1.26 28.81 16.63
C LYS A 367 -1.01 29.49 17.98
N SER A 368 -0.81 30.80 18.01
CA SER A 368 -0.67 31.57 19.25
C SER A 368 -2.00 31.72 20.01
N TYR A 369 -3.13 31.78 19.29
CA TYR A 369 -4.46 31.86 19.90
C TYR A 369 -4.97 30.50 20.42
N SER A 370 -4.48 29.39 19.87
CA SER A 370 -4.80 28.03 20.33
C SER A 370 -3.96 27.68 21.58
N LYS A 371 -4.45 28.14 22.73
CA LYS A 371 -3.83 28.16 24.07
C LYS A 371 -3.40 26.81 24.69
N GLY A 372 -3.16 25.75 23.93
CA GLY A 372 -2.96 24.40 24.48
C GLY A 372 -2.08 23.43 23.69
N VAL A 373 -1.37 23.83 22.63
CA VAL A 373 -0.53 22.89 21.85
C VAL A 373 0.94 23.31 21.87
N ASP A 374 1.79 22.39 22.35
CA ASP A 374 3.26 22.39 22.38
C ASP A 374 3.97 23.60 21.77
N ASN A 375 4.45 24.50 22.63
CA ASN A 375 5.24 25.70 22.31
C ASN A 375 6.40 25.46 21.32
N ASN A 376 6.90 24.22 21.23
CA ASN A 376 8.01 23.84 20.34
C ASN A 376 7.67 24.00 18.85
N ASN A 377 6.42 23.77 18.45
CA ASN A 377 6.02 23.93 17.06
C ASN A 377 5.91 25.41 16.66
N ILE A 378 5.45 26.27 17.57
CA ILE A 378 5.35 27.72 17.33
C ILE A 378 6.74 28.34 17.18
N MET A 379 7.67 27.97 18.06
CA MET A 379 9.06 28.45 18.02
C MET A 379 9.76 28.11 16.70
N PHE A 380 9.46 26.94 16.12
CA PHE A 380 9.98 26.55 14.81
C PHE A 380 9.48 27.48 13.69
N TYR A 381 8.20 27.83 13.66
CA TYR A 381 7.66 28.75 12.64
C TYR A 381 8.23 30.16 12.78
N ILE A 382 8.46 30.64 14.01
CA ILE A 382 9.12 31.93 14.27
C ILE A 382 10.55 31.92 13.71
N GLN A 383 11.36 30.91 14.05
CA GLN A 383 12.72 30.79 13.53
C GLN A 383 12.77 30.68 11.99
N LEU A 384 11.77 30.03 11.40
CA LEU A 384 11.68 29.90 9.95
C LEU A 384 11.29 31.22 9.29
N LYS A 385 10.38 32.00 9.90
CA LYS A 385 10.04 33.36 9.49
C LYS A 385 11.28 34.26 9.52
N ASP A 386 12.01 34.30 10.64
CA ASP A 386 13.22 35.13 10.80
C ASP A 386 14.29 34.82 9.75
N LYS A 387 14.48 33.53 9.42
CA LYS A 387 15.41 33.12 8.36
C LYS A 387 14.99 33.57 6.97
N LEU A 388 13.68 33.59 6.66
CA LEU A 388 13.18 34.08 5.38
C LEU A 388 13.28 35.60 5.28
N GLU A 389 12.98 36.34 6.36
CA GLU A 389 13.15 37.79 6.43
C GLU A 389 14.62 38.19 6.28
N ALA A 390 15.54 37.51 6.99
CA ALA A 390 16.98 37.73 6.84
C ALA A 390 17.46 37.42 5.41
N SER A 391 16.95 36.36 4.78
CA SER A 391 17.29 36.04 3.39
C SER A 391 16.78 37.09 2.40
N LYS A 392 15.60 37.67 2.64
CA LYS A 392 15.05 38.77 1.83
C LYS A 392 15.92 40.02 1.98
N GLN A 393 16.23 40.40 3.21
CA GLN A 393 17.05 41.57 3.52
C GLN A 393 18.45 41.47 2.87
N ALA A 394 19.12 40.34 3.03
CA ALA A 394 20.43 40.09 2.44
C ALA A 394 20.42 40.14 0.89
N PHE A 395 19.30 39.75 0.27
CA PHE A 395 19.14 39.85 -1.18
C PHE A 395 18.97 41.31 -1.64
N LEU A 396 18.16 42.09 -0.91
CA LEU A 396 17.94 43.51 -1.19
C LEU A 396 19.22 44.33 -0.99
N GLU A 397 19.98 44.04 0.07
CA GLU A 397 21.29 44.65 0.32
C GLU A 397 22.29 44.35 -0.80
N LYS A 398 22.36 43.10 -1.28
CA LYS A 398 23.20 42.74 -2.43
C LYS A 398 22.77 43.43 -3.72
N LYS A 399 21.46 43.62 -3.94
CA LYS A 399 20.94 44.37 -5.10
C LYS A 399 21.35 45.84 -5.00
N TYR A 400 21.15 46.45 -3.84
CA TYR A 400 21.54 47.83 -3.57
C TYR A 400 23.04 48.08 -3.73
N LEU A 401 23.89 47.17 -3.23
CA LEU A 401 25.34 47.25 -3.40
C LEU A 401 25.76 47.17 -4.87
N LYS A 402 25.16 46.25 -5.65
CA LYS A 402 25.42 46.15 -7.09
C LYS A 402 24.96 47.38 -7.88
N ASP A 403 23.83 47.97 -7.47
CA ASP A 403 23.33 49.18 -8.11
C ASP A 403 24.23 50.37 -7.79
N LYS A 404 24.79 50.43 -6.56
CA LYS A 404 25.78 51.43 -6.14
C LYS A 404 27.14 51.28 -6.83
N GLU A 405 27.59 50.04 -7.06
CA GLU A 405 28.80 49.73 -7.85
C GLU A 405 28.67 50.06 -9.34
N LYS A 406 27.46 50.12 -9.88
CA LYS A 406 27.21 50.55 -11.27
C LYS A 406 27.04 52.06 -11.43
N SER A 407 26.73 52.76 -10.35
CA SER A 407 26.56 54.23 -10.34
C SER A 407 27.85 55.00 -10.05
N ASN A 408 28.88 54.31 -9.53
CA ASN A 408 30.26 54.78 -9.48
C ASN A 408 31.01 54.26 -10.71
#